data_AF-A0A960T795-F1
#
_entry.id   AF-A0A960T795-F1
#
_cell.length_a   1.000
_cell.length_b   1.000
_cell.length_c   1.000
_cell.angle_alpha   90.00
_cell.angle_beta   90.00
_cell.angle_gamma   90.00
#
_symmetry.space_group_name_H-M   'P 1'
#
loop_
_entity.id
_entity.type
_entity.pdbx_description
1 polymer ?
#
loop_
_entity_poly.entity_id
_entity_poly.type
_entity_poly.pdbx_seq_one_letter_code
_entity_poly.pdbx_strand_id
1 'polypeptide(L)'
;SFPTAILSGVFTVPGDGGADGCDGLDFRAIVAALAQKGFDGWLVMEAEQDPSQKHPLTYARLGYHFLQWAAYHAGIYAYAELDAQLLEV
;
A
#
# COMPACT_ATOMS: atom_id res chain seq x y z
N SER A 1 -10.95 -0.52 -21.69
CA SER A 1 -12.03 -0.61 -20.67
C SER A 1 -11.39 -0.92 -19.32
N PHE A 2 -12.14 -0.89 -18.22
CA PHE A 2 -11.60 -1.21 -16.89
C PHE A 2 -10.95 -2.62 -16.81
N PRO A 3 -11.57 -3.71 -17.31
CA PRO A 3 -10.92 -5.02 -17.35
C PRO A 3 -9.62 -5.04 -18.15
N THR A 4 -9.55 -4.31 -19.28
CA THR A 4 -8.30 -4.19 -20.04
C THR A 4 -7.21 -3.51 -19.23
N ALA A 5 -7.53 -2.47 -18.45
CA ALA A 5 -6.54 -1.78 -17.63
C ALA A 5 -5.95 -2.69 -16.53
N ILE A 6 -6.79 -3.53 -15.90
CA ILE A 6 -6.33 -4.55 -14.94
C ILE A 6 -5.35 -5.52 -15.60
N LEU A 7 -5.75 -6.11 -16.73
CA LEU A 7 -4.92 -7.10 -17.44
C LEU A 7 -3.66 -6.50 -18.07
N SER A 8 -3.68 -5.20 -18.37
CA SER A 8 -2.51 -4.43 -18.83
C SER A 8 -1.58 -3.98 -17.71
N GLY A 9 -1.87 -4.31 -16.45
CA GLY A 9 -1.01 -3.98 -15.30
C GLY A 9 -0.96 -2.49 -14.96
N VAL A 10 -2.01 -1.73 -15.28
CA VAL A 10 -2.08 -0.29 -15.01
C VAL A 10 -2.12 0.00 -13.51
N PHE A 11 -2.68 -0.91 -12.71
CA PHE A 11 -2.81 -0.77 -11.26
C PHE A 11 -1.83 -1.70 -10.52
N THR A 12 -1.29 -1.22 -9.41
CA THR A 12 -0.47 -2.03 -8.50
C THR A 12 -0.43 -1.45 -7.08
N VAL A 13 0.21 -2.17 -6.17
CA VAL A 13 0.35 -1.81 -4.75
C VAL A 13 1.58 -0.95 -4.49
N PRO A 14 1.56 -0.05 -3.49
CA PRO A 14 2.74 0.69 -3.07
C PRO A 14 3.95 -0.23 -2.81
N GLY A 15 5.12 0.13 -3.31
CA GLY A 15 6.34 -0.67 -3.19
C GLY A 15 6.56 -1.69 -4.31
N ASP A 16 5.59 -1.92 -5.19
CA ASP A 16 5.84 -2.61 -6.47
C ASP A 16 6.54 -1.64 -7.44
N GLY A 17 7.84 -1.86 -7.68
CA GLY A 17 8.69 -0.96 -8.47
C GLY A 17 9.86 -0.34 -7.70
N GLY A 18 9.93 -0.50 -6.37
CA GLY A 18 11.09 -0.14 -5.55
C GLY A 18 10.88 1.01 -4.56
N ALA A 19 11.95 1.77 -4.28
CA ALA A 19 12.05 2.66 -3.11
C ALA A 19 11.16 3.91 -3.15
N ASP A 20 10.67 4.30 -4.33
CA ASP A 20 9.84 5.48 -4.52
C ASP A 20 8.32 5.16 -4.55
N GLY A 21 7.94 3.88 -4.48
CA GLY A 21 6.55 3.41 -4.58
C GLY A 21 6.25 2.78 -5.95
N CYS A 22 4.97 2.80 -6.35
CA CYS A 22 4.57 2.45 -7.72
C CYS A 22 5.17 3.46 -8.71
N ASP A 23 5.53 3.02 -9.92
CA ASP A 23 6.00 3.91 -10.99
C ASP A 23 5.03 5.10 -11.19
N GLY A 24 5.46 6.29 -10.77
CA GLY A 24 4.72 7.55 -10.96
C GLY A 24 3.99 8.12 -9.73
N LEU A 25 4.00 7.46 -8.56
CA LEU A 25 3.38 7.98 -7.33
C LEU A 25 4.29 7.85 -6.10
N ASP A 26 4.72 9.00 -5.55
CA ASP A 26 5.46 9.04 -4.29
C ASP A 26 4.52 9.01 -3.09
N PHE A 27 4.22 7.79 -2.63
CA PHE A 27 3.39 7.57 -1.45
C PHE A 27 3.99 8.14 -0.16
N ARG A 28 5.31 8.34 -0.06
CA ARG A 28 5.95 8.94 1.12
C ARG A 28 5.54 10.40 1.25
N ALA A 29 5.58 11.12 0.13
CA ALA A 29 5.16 12.52 0.08
C ALA A 29 3.67 12.68 0.42
N ILE A 30 2.83 11.77 -0.07
CA ILE A 30 1.38 11.76 0.21
C ILE A 30 1.13 11.54 1.71
N VAL A 31 1.72 10.48 2.29
CA VAL A 31 1.52 10.14 3.70
C VAL A 31 2.09 11.24 4.62
N ALA A 32 3.25 11.82 4.28
CA ALA A 32 3.81 12.96 5.01
C ALA A 32 2.89 14.19 4.97
N ALA A 33 2.28 14.49 3.82
CA ALA A 33 1.33 15.59 3.70
C ALA A 33 0.05 15.38 4.51
N LEU A 34 -0.43 14.13 4.63
CA LEU A 34 -1.55 13.76 5.51
C LEU A 34 -1.18 13.95 6.98
N ALA A 35 0.00 13.46 7.38
CA ALA A 35 0.49 13.59 8.76
C ALA A 35 0.62 15.06 9.19
N GLN A 36 1.13 15.93 8.32
CA GLN A 36 1.23 17.38 8.57
C GLN A 36 -0.12 18.05 8.82
N LYS A 37 -1.22 17.45 8.35
CA LYS A 37 -2.59 17.92 8.56
C LYS A 37 -3.27 17.30 9.78
N GLY A 38 -2.55 16.47 10.54
CA GLY A 38 -3.10 15.77 11.71
C GLY A 38 -4.06 14.64 11.34
N PHE A 39 -3.87 13.99 10.18
CA PHE A 39 -4.67 12.84 9.79
C PHE A 39 -4.49 11.67 10.78
N ASP A 40 -5.60 11.14 11.28
CA ASP A 40 -5.67 10.05 12.27
C ASP A 40 -6.60 8.90 11.84
N GLY A 41 -6.95 8.86 10.55
CA GLY A 41 -7.83 7.86 9.97
C GLY A 41 -7.12 6.62 9.44
N TRP A 42 -7.88 5.78 8.72
CA TRP A 42 -7.38 4.55 8.11
C TRP A 42 -6.60 4.82 6.82
N LEU A 43 -5.46 4.16 6.68
CA LEU A 43 -4.78 4.00 5.40
C LEU A 43 -5.20 2.64 4.82
N VAL A 44 -5.96 2.67 3.73
CA VAL A 44 -6.47 1.47 3.05
C VAL A 44 -5.76 1.35 1.70
N MET A 45 -5.27 0.15 1.41
CA MET A 45 -4.70 -0.21 0.11
C MET A 45 -5.73 -1.01 -0.68
N GLU A 46 -6.00 -0.56 -1.91
CA GLU A 46 -6.80 -1.29 -2.90
C GLU A 46 -6.00 -1.39 -4.20
N ALA A 47 -5.97 -2.59 -4.80
CA ALA A 47 -5.33 -2.82 -6.08
C ALA A 47 -6.01 -3.97 -6.85
N GLU A 48 -6.54 -3.67 -8.03
CA GLU A 48 -7.05 -4.67 -8.96
C GLU A 48 -5.96 -5.14 -9.91
N GLN A 49 -5.51 -6.38 -9.73
CA GLN A 49 -4.44 -6.98 -10.53
C GLN A 49 -4.86 -8.33 -11.08
N ASP A 50 -4.18 -8.78 -12.15
CA ASP A 50 -4.29 -10.16 -12.62
C ASP A 50 -3.59 -11.11 -11.61
N PRO A 51 -4.34 -11.96 -10.88
CA PRO A 51 -3.78 -12.82 -9.84
C PRO A 51 -2.83 -13.90 -10.41
N SER A 52 -2.89 -14.17 -11.73
CA SER A 52 -1.96 -15.09 -12.38
C SER A 52 -0.57 -14.48 -12.60
N GLN A 53 -0.47 -13.15 -12.65
CA GLN A 53 0.80 -12.42 -12.80
C GLN A 53 1.28 -11.85 -11.46
N LYS A 54 0.35 -11.42 -10.61
CA LYS A 54 0.59 -10.69 -9.37
C LYS A 54 -0.07 -11.44 -8.22
N HIS A 55 0.67 -12.39 -7.61
CA HIS A 55 0.14 -13.28 -6.58
C HIS A 55 -0.49 -12.48 -5.41
N PRO A 56 -1.79 -12.66 -5.11
CA PRO A 56 -2.55 -11.72 -4.26
C PRO A 56 -1.92 -11.46 -2.90
N LEU A 57 -1.52 -12.53 -2.21
CA LEU A 57 -0.95 -12.41 -0.87
C LEU A 57 0.42 -11.70 -0.87
N THR A 58 1.26 -12.01 -1.87
CA THR A 58 2.59 -11.39 -1.97
C THR A 58 2.46 -9.89 -2.15
N TYR A 59 1.53 -9.45 -2.99
CA TYR A 59 1.29 -8.05 -3.27
C TYR A 59 0.58 -7.34 -2.12
N ALA A 60 -0.37 -8.02 -1.45
CA ALA A 60 -1.00 -7.49 -0.25
C ALA A 60 0.03 -7.19 0.86
N ARG A 61 0.95 -8.13 1.12
CA ARG A 61 2.04 -7.94 2.09
C ARG A 61 3.00 -6.83 1.67
N LEU A 62 3.36 -6.77 0.39
CA LEU A 62 4.25 -5.72 -0.15
C LEU A 62 3.70 -4.32 0.13
N GLY A 63 2.46 -4.06 -0.26
CA GLY A 63 1.84 -2.76 -0.04
C GLY A 63 1.56 -2.45 1.42
N TYR A 64 1.18 -3.46 2.22
CA TYR A 64 1.04 -3.31 3.66
C TYR A 64 2.35 -2.86 4.32
N HIS A 65 3.46 -3.53 4.04
CA HIS A 65 4.76 -3.18 4.60
C HIS A 65 5.23 -1.80 4.14
N PHE A 66 5.01 -1.44 2.88
CA PHE A 66 5.33 -0.11 2.38
C PHE A 66 4.54 0.98 3.12
N LEU A 67 3.22 0.82 3.23
CA LEU A 67 2.37 1.81 3.92
C LEU A 67 2.70 1.91 5.41
N GLN A 68 2.96 0.78 6.07
CA GLN A 68 3.40 0.76 7.46
C GLN A 68 4.72 1.54 7.62
N TRP A 69 5.69 1.30 6.74
CA TRP A 69 6.97 2.02 6.76
C TRP A 69 6.79 3.52 6.51
N ALA A 70 6.01 3.90 5.50
CA ALA A 70 5.75 5.31 5.16
C ALA A 70 5.01 6.04 6.30
N ALA A 71 4.00 5.41 6.89
CA ALA A 71 3.25 5.95 8.02
C ALA A 71 4.16 6.19 9.23
N TYR A 72 4.98 5.19 9.59
CA TYR A 72 5.93 5.30 10.70
C TYR A 72 6.89 6.48 10.50
N HIS A 73 7.45 6.65 9.31
CA HIS A 73 8.38 7.75 9.01
C HIS A 73 7.69 9.12 8.91
N ALA A 74 6.40 9.15 8.63
CA ALA A 74 5.59 10.37 8.64
C ALA A 74 5.07 10.73 10.04
N GLY A 75 5.23 9.87 11.04
CA GLY A 75 4.70 10.07 12.40
C GLY A 75 3.22 9.68 12.55
N ILE A 76 2.67 8.91 11.60
CA ILE A 76 1.37 8.25 11.73
C ILE A 76 1.63 6.86 12.32
N TYR A 77 1.22 6.66 13.56
CA TYR A 77 1.42 5.39 14.25
C TYR A 77 0.14 4.57 14.20
N ALA A 78 0.25 3.32 13.75
CA ALA A 78 -0.84 2.38 13.89
C ALA A 78 -1.12 2.15 15.39
N TYR A 79 -2.38 2.23 15.79
CA TYR A 79 -2.79 1.59 17.04
C TYR A 79 -2.59 0.09 16.84
N ALA A 80 -1.59 -0.47 17.52
CA ALA A 80 -1.42 -1.91 17.55
C ALA A 80 -2.58 -2.50 18.35
N GLU A 81 -3.71 -2.77 17.71
CA GLU A 81 -4.50 -3.92 18.15
C GLU A 81 -3.65 -5.14 17.80
N LEU A 82 -3.13 -5.78 18.85
CA LEU A 82 -2.48 -7.08 18.80
C LEU A 82 -3.49 -8.12 18.32
N ASP A 83 -3.86 -8.10 17.05
CA ASP A 83 -4.61 -9.20 16.46
C ASP A 83 -3.62 -10.10 15.73
N ALA A 84 -3.14 -11.09 16.48
CA ALA A 84 -2.23 -12.13 16.00
C ALA A 84 -2.77 -12.94 14.81
N GLN A 85 -4.00 -12.67 14.36
CA GLN A 85 -4.67 -13.39 13.28
C GLN A 85 -4.32 -12.90 11.87
N LEU A 86 -3.70 -11.72 11.71
CA LEU A 86 -3.26 -11.22 10.40
C LEU A 86 -1.82 -11.61 10.02
N LEU A 87 -1.06 -12.22 10.93
CA LEU A 87 0.31 -12.69 10.66
C LEU A 87 0.38 -14.05 9.93
N GLU A 88 -0.76 -14.71 9.69
CA GLU A 88 -0.84 -16.00 8.99
C GLU A 88 -1.43 -15.93 7.57
N VAL A 89 -1.70 -14.75 7.03
CA VAL A 89 -1.93 -14.61 5.58
C VAL A 89 -0.63 -14.28 4.95
#